data_AF-A0A6P0HJ25-F1
#
_entry.id   AF-A0A6P0HJ25-F1
#
_cell.length_a   1.000
_cell.length_b   1.000
_cell.length_c   1.000
_cell.angle_alpha   90.00
_cell.angle_beta   90.00
_cell.angle_gamma   90.00
#
_symmetry.space_group_name_H-M   'P 1'
#
loop_
_entity.id
_entity.type
_entity.pdbx_description
1 polymer ?
#
loop_
_entity_poly.entity_id
_entity_poly.type
_entity_poly.pdbx_seq_one_letter_code
_entity_poly.pdbx_strand_id
1 'polypeptide(L)'
;MDALSATTVELDLAAVPLRTVNALLQGREVAGHDALEVDTPVTLTNPRGAHAVAVGMDTPRQVTVAGHVGYYAAGMNQRADVVIEGNAGVGVAENMMSGSVLVKGNASQSAGATAHGGLLVVEGDAAARCGISMKGVDIVVGGSIGHMSAFMAQAGRLVVRGDAGEALGDSIYEARIYVRGTVASLGADCVAKEMRPEHLEELATLLKAAGFEDDDPASYTRYGSARTLYHFHVDNAAAY
;
A
#
# COMPACT_ATOMS: atom_id res chain seq x y z
N MET A 1 29.81 4.74 12.39
CA MET A 1 29.00 5.67 13.19
C MET A 1 27.97 4.81 13.88
N ASP A 2 28.20 4.52 15.16
CA ASP A 2 27.29 3.69 15.94
C ASP A 2 25.94 4.39 16.03
N ALA A 3 24.91 3.78 15.45
CA ALA A 3 23.54 4.14 15.75
C ALA A 3 23.33 3.82 17.23
N LEU A 4 23.18 4.86 18.04
CA LEU A 4 22.55 4.74 19.35
C LEU A 4 21.24 3.99 19.12
N SER A 5 21.20 2.72 19.56
CA SER A 5 19.98 1.92 19.55
C SER A 5 18.99 2.62 20.46
N ALA A 6 18.12 3.47 19.90
CA ALA A 6 17.00 4.03 20.62
C ALA A 6 16.23 2.87 21.26
N THR A 7 15.99 2.96 22.57
CA THR A 7 15.25 1.94 23.29
C THR A 7 13.87 1.81 22.66
N THR A 8 13.59 0.66 22.04
CA THR A 8 12.29 0.39 21.44
C THR A 8 11.24 0.23 22.53
N VAL A 9 10.10 0.92 22.38
CA VAL A 9 8.96 0.78 23.29
C VAL A 9 8.11 -0.39 22.83
N GLU A 10 7.80 -1.31 23.74
CA GLU A 10 6.89 -2.42 23.46
C GLU A 10 5.49 -2.11 24.01
N LEU A 11 4.46 -2.28 23.17
CA LEU A 11 3.05 -2.15 23.56
C LEU A 11 2.31 -3.46 23.25
N ASP A 12 1.81 -4.12 24.29
CA ASP A 12 1.05 -5.35 24.18
C ASP A 12 -0.45 -5.06 23.95
N LEU A 13 -0.98 -5.44 22.79
CA LEU A 13 -2.40 -5.28 22.44
C LEU A 13 -3.34 -6.20 23.23
N ALA A 14 -2.81 -7.19 23.96
CA ALA A 14 -3.58 -7.97 24.92
C ALA A 14 -3.77 -7.24 26.27
N ALA A 15 -2.88 -6.31 26.60
CA ALA A 15 -2.88 -5.58 27.87
C ALA A 15 -3.36 -4.13 27.73
N VAL A 16 -3.04 -3.47 26.61
CA VAL A 16 -3.36 -2.07 26.36
C VAL A 16 -4.46 -1.98 25.31
N PRO A 17 -5.59 -1.30 25.59
CA PRO A 17 -6.65 -1.12 24.61
C PRO A 17 -6.13 -0.46 23.33
N LEU A 18 -6.54 -0.97 22.16
CA LEU A 18 -6.05 -0.48 20.87
C LEU A 18 -6.22 1.04 20.69
N ARG A 19 -7.31 1.63 21.20
CA ARG A 19 -7.51 3.08 21.13
C ARG A 19 -6.39 3.84 21.84
N THR A 20 -5.97 3.35 23.00
CA THR A 20 -4.84 3.89 23.77
C THR A 20 -3.54 3.70 22.99
N VAL A 21 -3.31 2.52 22.42
CA VAL A 21 -2.14 2.26 21.55
C VAL A 21 -2.07 3.24 20.39
N ASN A 22 -3.15 3.39 19.61
CA ASN A 22 -3.17 4.33 18.49
C ASN A 22 -2.96 5.78 18.93
N ALA A 23 -3.55 6.20 20.05
CA ALA A 23 -3.33 7.54 20.57
C ALA A 23 -1.87 7.78 20.95
N LEU A 24 -1.21 6.82 21.60
CA LEU A 24 0.22 6.87 21.91
C LEU A 24 1.07 6.92 20.65
N LEU A 25 0.74 6.09 19.66
CA LEU A 25 1.38 6.07 18.34
C LEU A 25 1.26 7.41 17.59
N GLN A 26 0.15 8.11 17.77
CA GLN A 26 -0.12 9.46 17.27
C GLN A 26 0.53 10.57 18.12
N GLY A 27 1.40 10.21 19.09
CA GLY A 27 2.08 11.18 19.95
C GLY A 27 1.17 11.89 20.97
N ARG A 28 0.00 11.32 21.29
CA ARG A 28 -0.94 11.91 22.24
C ARG A 28 -0.72 11.33 23.63
N GLU A 29 -0.82 12.20 24.63
CA GLU A 29 -0.92 11.80 26.02
C GLU A 29 -2.30 11.16 26.28
N VAL A 30 -2.32 10.07 27.03
CA VAL A 30 -3.54 9.36 27.42
C VAL A 30 -3.48 9.01 28.90
N ALA A 31 -4.64 8.90 29.56
CA ALA A 31 -4.67 8.65 30.99
C ALA A 31 -3.82 7.42 31.38
N GLY A 32 -2.81 7.64 32.22
CA GLY A 32 -1.89 6.60 32.69
C GLY A 32 -0.69 6.32 31.79
N HIS A 33 -0.53 7.05 30.67
CA HIS A 33 0.62 6.91 29.77
C HIS A 33 1.03 8.26 29.19
N ASP A 34 2.28 8.64 29.42
CA ASP A 34 2.88 9.82 28.81
C ASP A 34 2.95 9.67 27.28
N ALA A 35 2.92 10.79 26.57
CA ALA A 35 3.13 10.78 25.13
C ALA A 35 4.52 10.21 24.80
N LEU A 36 4.57 9.32 23.81
CA LEU A 36 5.83 8.79 23.31
C LEU A 36 6.59 9.89 22.56
N GLU A 37 7.90 10.00 22.81
CA GLU A 37 8.76 10.95 22.09
C GLU A 37 8.69 10.73 20.57
N VAL A 38 8.88 11.81 19.81
CA VAL A 38 8.93 11.75 18.34
C VAL A 38 10.02 10.76 17.92
N ASP A 39 9.79 10.03 16.83
CA ASP A 39 10.71 9.02 16.29
C ASP A 39 11.02 7.80 17.18
N THR A 40 10.45 7.70 18.40
CA THR A 40 10.63 6.51 19.26
C THR A 40 10.14 5.26 18.54
N PRO A 41 10.99 4.25 18.26
CA PRO A 41 10.56 3.01 17.66
C PRO A 41 9.60 2.26 18.58
N VAL A 42 8.50 1.74 18.02
CA VAL A 42 7.49 1.00 18.78
C VAL A 42 7.29 -0.40 18.20
N THR A 43 7.26 -1.42 19.04
CA THR A 43 6.82 -2.77 18.69
C THR A 43 5.47 -3.06 19.32
N LEU A 44 4.49 -3.45 18.49
CA LEU A 44 3.18 -3.91 18.94
C LEU A 44 3.16 -5.44 18.98
N THR A 45 2.90 -6.01 20.15
CA THR A 45 2.82 -7.47 20.36
C THR A 45 1.37 -7.92 20.53
N ASN A 46 1.13 -9.21 20.32
CA ASN A 46 -0.19 -9.85 20.41
C ASN A 46 -1.31 -9.15 19.61
N PRO A 47 -1.10 -8.80 18.32
CA PRO A 47 -2.13 -8.09 17.55
C PRO A 47 -3.39 -8.92 17.31
N ARG A 48 -3.28 -10.26 17.27
CA ARG A 48 -4.42 -11.20 17.21
C ARG A 48 -5.48 -10.86 16.15
N GLY A 49 -5.06 -10.30 15.00
CA GLY A 49 -5.98 -9.89 13.93
C GLY A 49 -6.78 -8.63 14.23
N ALA A 50 -6.37 -7.82 15.21
CA ALA A 50 -7.02 -6.56 15.56
C ALA A 50 -7.14 -5.65 14.34
N HIS A 51 -8.29 -4.99 14.21
CA HIS A 51 -8.58 -4.04 13.16
C HIS A 51 -8.05 -2.65 13.53
N ALA A 52 -7.82 -1.78 12.56
CA ALA A 52 -7.41 -0.39 12.74
C ALA A 52 -6.14 -0.24 13.61
N VAL A 53 -5.16 -1.15 13.45
CA VAL A 53 -3.86 -1.05 14.10
C VAL A 53 -3.01 0.00 13.39
N ALA A 54 -2.38 0.90 14.15
CA ALA A 54 -1.51 1.97 13.65
C ALA A 54 -2.20 2.89 12.63
N VAL A 55 -3.45 3.29 12.88
CA VAL A 55 -4.20 4.19 11.99
C VAL A 55 -4.00 5.66 12.33
N GLY A 56 -4.15 6.53 11.33
CA GLY A 56 -4.14 7.98 11.51
C GLY A 56 -2.79 8.52 11.99
N MET A 57 -1.70 7.88 11.57
CA MET A 57 -0.33 8.16 12.01
C MET A 57 0.14 9.52 11.45
N ASP A 58 -0.08 10.58 12.23
CA ASP A 58 0.22 11.97 11.90
C ASP A 58 1.57 12.47 12.45
N THR A 59 2.32 11.58 13.11
CA THR A 59 3.62 11.83 13.73
C THR A 59 4.68 10.89 13.15
N PRO A 60 5.92 11.36 12.87
CA PRO A 60 7.02 10.50 12.43
C PRO A 60 7.34 9.42 13.48
N ARG A 61 7.35 8.16 13.03
CA ARG A 61 7.62 7.01 13.89
C ARG A 61 7.89 5.74 13.09
N GLN A 62 8.73 4.86 13.63
CA GLN A 62 8.84 3.48 13.17
C GLN A 62 7.97 2.58 14.05
N VAL A 63 7.06 1.82 13.43
CA VAL A 63 6.15 0.90 14.13
C VAL A 63 6.28 -0.49 13.54
N THR A 64 6.65 -1.47 14.36
CA THR A 64 6.63 -2.89 13.98
C THR A 64 5.43 -3.56 14.64
N VAL A 65 4.62 -4.28 13.88
CA VAL A 65 3.50 -5.09 14.37
C VAL A 65 3.86 -6.56 14.25
N ALA A 66 4.13 -7.19 15.40
CA ALA A 66 4.58 -8.57 15.50
C ALA A 66 3.40 -9.55 15.34
N GLY A 67 2.92 -9.70 14.10
CA GLY A 67 1.91 -10.71 13.73
C GLY A 67 0.85 -10.19 12.76
N HIS A 68 -0.26 -10.95 12.67
CA HIS A 68 -1.37 -10.63 11.78
C HIS A 68 -2.22 -9.48 12.29
N VAL A 69 -2.67 -8.63 11.37
CA VAL A 69 -3.63 -7.55 11.61
C VAL A 69 -4.87 -7.74 10.74
N GLY A 70 -6.00 -7.20 11.20
CA GLY A 70 -7.25 -7.22 10.47
C GLY A 70 -7.43 -5.97 9.61
N TYR A 71 -8.66 -5.45 9.56
CA TYR A 71 -9.04 -4.44 8.58
C TYR A 71 -8.41 -3.07 8.87
N TYR A 72 -8.12 -2.31 7.82
CA TYR A 72 -7.69 -0.91 7.87
C TYR A 72 -6.40 -0.63 8.64
N ALA A 73 -5.53 -1.63 8.84
CA ALA A 73 -4.23 -1.41 9.46
C ALA A 73 -3.41 -0.39 8.66
N ALA A 74 -2.71 0.51 9.35
CA ALA A 74 -1.94 1.60 8.75
C ALA A 74 -2.76 2.58 7.87
N GLY A 75 -4.10 2.53 7.92
CA GLY A 75 -4.95 3.45 7.20
C GLY A 75 -4.78 4.90 7.68
N MET A 76 -4.95 5.87 6.78
CA MET A 76 -4.75 7.30 7.05
C MET A 76 -3.35 7.64 7.58
N ASN A 77 -2.33 6.82 7.29
CA ASN A 77 -0.95 7.11 7.63
C ASN A 77 -0.48 8.39 6.90
N GLN A 78 0.21 9.28 7.59
CA GLN A 78 0.70 10.53 7.02
C GLN A 78 2.21 10.72 7.18
N ARG A 79 2.86 10.05 8.15
CA ARG A 79 4.27 10.31 8.48
C ARG A 79 5.05 9.11 8.99
N ALA A 80 4.39 8.00 9.30
CA ALA A 80 5.04 6.85 9.94
C ALA A 80 5.52 5.82 8.91
N ASP A 81 6.48 5.01 9.35
CA ASP A 81 6.92 3.80 8.69
C ASP A 81 6.41 2.61 9.50
N VAL A 82 5.54 1.80 8.88
CA VAL A 82 4.86 0.68 9.55
C VAL A 82 5.28 -0.64 8.91
N VAL A 83 5.82 -1.55 9.71
CA VAL A 83 6.11 -2.94 9.30
C VAL A 83 5.10 -3.86 9.96
N ILE A 84 4.40 -4.66 9.17
CA ILE A 84 3.49 -5.71 9.61
C ILE A 84 4.16 -7.05 9.30
N GLU A 85 4.54 -7.79 10.35
CA GLU A 85 5.28 -9.04 10.19
C GLU A 85 4.41 -10.24 9.79
N GLY A 86 3.11 -10.04 9.68
CA GLY A 86 2.15 -11.05 9.24
C GLY A 86 1.33 -10.63 8.02
N ASN A 87 0.11 -11.13 7.98
CA ASN A 87 -0.88 -10.80 6.96
C ASN A 87 -1.70 -9.58 7.40
N ALA A 88 -2.25 -8.86 6.43
CA ALA A 88 -3.14 -7.72 6.67
C ALA A 88 -4.54 -7.97 6.08
N GLY A 89 -5.56 -7.56 6.81
CA GLY A 89 -6.95 -7.63 6.37
C GLY A 89 -7.32 -6.57 5.31
N VAL A 90 -8.63 -6.40 5.09
CA VAL A 90 -9.16 -5.50 4.06
C VAL A 90 -8.70 -4.06 4.32
N GLY A 91 -8.30 -3.34 3.27
CA GLY A 91 -8.03 -1.90 3.35
C GLY A 91 -6.73 -1.50 4.06
N VAL A 92 -5.71 -2.36 4.08
CA VAL A 92 -4.39 -1.98 4.61
C VAL A 92 -3.86 -0.74 3.87
N ALA A 93 -3.33 0.24 4.63
CA ALA A 93 -2.86 1.53 4.12
C ALA A 93 -3.90 2.34 3.32
N GLU A 94 -5.20 2.08 3.53
CA GLU A 94 -6.26 2.86 2.92
C GLU A 94 -6.13 4.34 3.28
N ASN A 95 -6.30 5.21 2.29
CA ASN A 95 -6.23 6.66 2.46
C ASN A 95 -4.88 7.15 3.04
N MET A 96 -3.79 6.42 2.83
CA MET A 96 -2.45 6.88 3.21
C MET A 96 -2.07 8.14 2.41
N MET A 97 -1.49 9.13 3.10
CA MET A 97 -1.04 10.40 2.53
C MET A 97 0.47 10.39 2.24
N SER A 98 1.26 9.80 3.13
CA SER A 98 2.72 9.65 2.98
C SER A 98 3.25 8.60 3.98
N GLY A 99 4.56 8.42 4.04
CA GLY A 99 5.23 7.39 4.84
C GLY A 99 5.32 6.05 4.09
N SER A 100 5.64 4.99 4.83
CA SER A 100 5.73 3.65 4.26
C SER A 100 4.94 2.61 5.07
N VAL A 101 4.45 1.59 4.37
CA VAL A 101 3.83 0.41 4.98
C VAL A 101 4.40 -0.82 4.29
N LEU A 102 5.03 -1.73 5.06
CA LEU A 102 5.51 -3.02 4.60
C LEU A 102 4.66 -4.13 5.23
N VAL A 103 4.07 -4.99 4.41
CA VAL A 103 3.41 -6.22 4.83
C VAL A 103 4.28 -7.40 4.41
N LYS A 104 4.87 -8.13 5.36
CA LYS A 104 5.70 -9.31 5.08
C LYS A 104 4.88 -10.52 4.58
N GLY A 105 3.59 -10.54 4.87
CA GLY A 105 2.66 -11.57 4.39
C GLY A 105 1.82 -11.13 3.20
N ASN A 106 0.58 -11.65 3.15
CA ASN A 106 -0.43 -11.31 2.16
C ASN A 106 -1.31 -10.16 2.65
N ALA A 107 -1.87 -9.41 1.70
CA ALA A 107 -2.90 -8.41 1.93
C ALA A 107 -4.25 -8.87 1.38
N SER A 108 -5.32 -8.64 2.13
CA SER A 108 -6.69 -8.87 1.64
C SER A 108 -7.10 -7.78 0.64
N GLN A 109 -8.40 -7.69 0.36
CA GLN A 109 -8.95 -6.79 -0.64
C GLN A 109 -8.66 -5.32 -0.32
N SER A 110 -8.60 -4.50 -1.37
CA SER A 110 -8.52 -3.03 -1.24
C SER A 110 -7.25 -2.49 -0.58
N ALA A 111 -6.13 -3.23 -0.65
CA ALA A 111 -4.83 -2.72 -0.21
C ALA A 111 -4.49 -1.40 -0.91
N GLY A 112 -4.09 -0.37 -0.15
CA GLY A 112 -3.77 0.96 -0.67
C GLY A 112 -4.96 1.73 -1.28
N ALA A 113 -6.20 1.34 -0.99
CA ALA A 113 -7.39 1.99 -1.53
C ALA A 113 -7.38 3.50 -1.22
N THR A 114 -7.72 4.32 -2.22
CA THR A 114 -7.83 5.79 -2.09
C THR A 114 -6.57 6.54 -1.62
N ALA A 115 -5.43 5.87 -1.46
CA ALA A 115 -4.22 6.48 -0.94
C ALA A 115 -3.64 7.52 -1.91
N HIS A 116 -3.17 8.63 -1.34
CA HIS A 116 -2.71 9.82 -2.05
C HIS A 116 -1.18 9.86 -2.24
N GLY A 117 -0.42 9.12 -1.44
CA GLY A 117 1.04 9.13 -1.51
C GLY A 117 1.71 8.14 -0.56
N GLY A 118 3.04 8.12 -0.61
CA GLY A 118 3.90 7.18 0.12
C GLY A 118 4.01 5.81 -0.56
N LEU A 119 4.62 4.85 0.13
CA LEU A 119 4.95 3.53 -0.41
C LEU A 119 4.27 2.41 0.39
N LEU A 120 3.45 1.60 -0.27
CA LEU A 120 2.94 0.33 0.26
C LEU A 120 3.67 -0.83 -0.41
N VAL A 121 4.32 -1.69 0.38
CA VAL A 121 4.93 -2.93 -0.08
C VAL A 121 4.18 -4.11 0.53
N VAL A 122 3.80 -5.08 -0.29
CA VAL A 122 3.26 -6.38 0.14
C VAL A 122 4.19 -7.45 -0.42
N GLU A 123 4.89 -8.20 0.43
CA GLU A 123 5.84 -9.23 -0.02
C GLU A 123 5.13 -10.42 -0.67
N GLY A 124 3.93 -10.76 -0.17
CA GLY A 124 3.08 -11.81 -0.72
C GLY A 124 2.08 -11.30 -1.79
N ASP A 125 0.91 -11.93 -1.81
CA ASP A 125 -0.20 -11.60 -2.71
C ASP A 125 -1.10 -10.50 -2.13
N ALA A 126 -1.72 -9.71 -3.01
CA ALA A 126 -2.84 -8.85 -2.67
C ALA A 126 -4.13 -9.35 -3.33
N ALA A 127 -5.24 -9.38 -2.59
CA ALA A 127 -6.50 -9.86 -3.16
C ALA A 127 -7.14 -8.82 -4.11
N ALA A 128 -8.44 -8.95 -4.37
CA ALA A 128 -9.16 -8.09 -5.31
C ALA A 128 -9.05 -6.59 -4.96
N ARG A 129 -9.16 -5.73 -5.97
CA ARG A 129 -9.25 -4.27 -5.81
C ARG A 129 -8.02 -3.64 -5.16
N CYS A 130 -6.84 -4.26 -5.27
CA CYS A 130 -5.58 -3.63 -4.86
C CYS A 130 -5.40 -2.30 -5.60
N GLY A 131 -5.15 -1.20 -4.88
CA GLY A 131 -5.02 0.14 -5.44
C GLY A 131 -6.33 0.76 -5.99
N ILE A 132 -7.50 0.27 -5.59
CA ILE A 132 -8.79 0.85 -6.02
C ILE A 132 -8.85 2.34 -5.66
N SER A 133 -9.19 3.16 -6.64
CA SER A 133 -9.30 4.62 -6.52
C SER A 133 -8.03 5.30 -5.97
N MET A 134 -6.84 4.72 -6.16
CA MET A 134 -5.57 5.33 -5.75
C MET A 134 -5.35 6.71 -6.40
N LYS A 135 -4.72 7.64 -5.66
CA LYS A 135 -4.60 9.07 -6.02
C LYS A 135 -3.17 9.59 -5.97
N GLY A 136 -2.19 8.70 -5.95
CA GLY A 136 -0.77 9.08 -5.96
C GLY A 136 0.16 8.17 -5.17
N VAL A 137 -0.37 7.16 -4.45
CA VAL A 137 0.44 6.15 -3.75
C VAL A 137 1.26 5.32 -4.73
N ASP A 138 2.42 4.86 -4.28
CA ASP A 138 3.18 3.80 -4.94
C ASP A 138 2.93 2.48 -4.21
N ILE A 139 2.48 1.45 -4.93
CA ILE A 139 2.18 0.12 -4.40
C ILE A 139 3.08 -0.90 -5.10
N VAL A 140 3.79 -1.73 -4.35
CA VAL A 140 4.58 -2.85 -4.89
C VAL A 140 4.11 -4.17 -4.27
N VAL A 141 3.70 -5.11 -5.11
CA VAL A 141 3.23 -6.45 -4.71
C VAL A 141 4.22 -7.49 -5.20
N GLY A 142 4.79 -8.23 -4.26
CA GLY A 142 5.80 -9.26 -4.49
C GLY A 142 5.26 -10.55 -5.11
N GLY A 143 3.97 -10.81 -4.91
CA GLY A 143 3.18 -11.86 -5.55
C GLY A 143 2.21 -11.33 -6.61
N SER A 144 1.02 -11.92 -6.64
CA SER A 144 -0.06 -11.64 -7.60
C SER A 144 -1.13 -10.71 -7.02
N ILE A 145 -1.93 -10.11 -7.91
CA ILE A 145 -3.08 -9.28 -7.54
C ILE A 145 -4.41 -9.87 -8.04
N GLY A 146 -5.46 -9.71 -7.26
CA GLY A 146 -6.81 -10.16 -7.62
C GLY A 146 -7.51 -9.30 -8.68
N HIS A 147 -8.75 -9.69 -9.01
CA HIS A 147 -9.61 -8.98 -9.96
C HIS A 147 -9.91 -7.53 -9.57
N MET A 148 -10.24 -6.69 -10.55
CA MET A 148 -10.60 -5.27 -10.40
C MET A 148 -9.54 -4.43 -9.67
N SER A 149 -8.28 -4.88 -9.68
CA SER A 149 -7.18 -4.09 -9.13
C SER A 149 -6.92 -2.87 -10.00
N ALA A 150 -6.55 -1.76 -9.36
CA ALA A 150 -6.47 -0.43 -9.94
C ALA A 150 -7.77 0.08 -10.60
N PHE A 151 -8.94 -0.43 -10.17
CA PHE A 151 -10.23 0.13 -10.58
C PHE A 151 -10.32 1.62 -10.18
N MET A 152 -10.66 2.49 -11.12
CA MET A 152 -10.69 3.94 -10.96
C MET A 152 -9.37 4.56 -10.45
N ALA A 153 -8.23 3.93 -10.70
CA ALA A 153 -6.93 4.45 -10.28
C ALA A 153 -6.64 5.80 -10.96
N GLN A 154 -6.52 6.86 -10.17
CA GLN A 154 -6.39 8.23 -10.65
C GLN A 154 -4.95 8.63 -10.90
N ALA A 155 -4.04 8.31 -9.98
CA ALA A 155 -2.61 8.61 -10.06
C ALA A 155 -1.79 7.66 -9.16
N GLY A 156 -0.47 7.65 -9.35
CA GLY A 156 0.47 6.79 -8.62
C GLY A 156 1.00 5.63 -9.47
N ARG A 157 1.72 4.69 -8.84
CA ARG A 157 2.17 3.45 -9.50
C ARG A 157 1.71 2.20 -8.77
N LEU A 158 1.37 1.17 -9.54
CA LEU A 158 1.16 -0.20 -9.04
C LEU A 158 2.15 -1.13 -9.74
N VAL A 159 3.04 -1.77 -8.99
CA VAL A 159 4.00 -2.77 -9.48
C VAL A 159 3.58 -4.15 -8.99
N VAL A 160 3.55 -5.11 -9.89
CA VAL A 160 3.11 -6.50 -9.63
C VAL A 160 4.14 -7.46 -10.18
N ARG A 161 4.78 -8.22 -9.29
CA ARG A 161 5.80 -9.19 -9.68
C ARG A 161 5.22 -10.53 -10.17
N GLY A 162 3.99 -10.85 -9.78
CA GLY A 162 3.23 -12.02 -10.23
C GLY A 162 2.20 -11.69 -11.30
N ASP A 163 1.07 -12.40 -11.26
CA ASP A 163 -0.03 -12.25 -12.22
C ASP A 163 -1.06 -11.21 -11.76
N ALA A 164 -1.84 -10.70 -12.72
CA ALA A 164 -2.99 -9.86 -12.45
C ALA A 164 -4.31 -10.52 -12.89
N GLY A 165 -5.31 -10.49 -12.01
CA GLY A 165 -6.65 -10.98 -12.28
C GLY A 165 -7.43 -10.18 -13.33
N GLU A 166 -8.72 -10.49 -13.45
CA GLU A 166 -9.61 -9.88 -14.43
C GLU A 166 -9.85 -8.38 -14.19
N ALA A 167 -10.16 -7.65 -15.27
CA ALA A 167 -10.52 -6.23 -15.26
C ALA A 167 -9.45 -5.32 -14.63
N LEU A 168 -8.17 -5.57 -14.91
CA LEU A 168 -7.07 -4.74 -14.44
C LEU A 168 -7.21 -3.31 -14.97
N GLY A 169 -7.12 -2.33 -14.07
CA GLY A 169 -7.13 -0.91 -14.43
C GLY A 169 -8.47 -0.43 -15.01
N ASP A 170 -9.58 -1.09 -14.68
CA ASP A 170 -10.89 -0.66 -15.15
C ASP A 170 -11.16 0.81 -14.76
N SER A 171 -11.53 1.65 -15.72
CA SER A 171 -11.76 3.09 -15.55
C SER A 171 -10.53 3.85 -15.00
N ILE A 172 -9.33 3.42 -15.38
CA ILE A 172 -8.06 4.05 -15.01
C ILE A 172 -7.87 5.44 -15.64
N TYR A 173 -7.21 6.34 -14.92
CA TYR A 173 -6.78 7.66 -15.38
C TYR A 173 -5.24 7.73 -15.52
N GLU A 174 -4.54 8.56 -14.73
CA GLU A 174 -3.11 8.82 -14.88
C GLU A 174 -2.21 7.83 -14.12
N ALA A 175 -2.79 6.84 -13.43
CA ALA A 175 -2.00 5.81 -12.76
C ALA A 175 -1.23 4.94 -13.76
N ARG A 176 -0.04 4.49 -13.36
CA ARG A 176 0.81 3.60 -14.15
C ARG A 176 0.89 2.23 -13.47
N ILE A 177 0.62 1.18 -14.23
CA ILE A 177 0.68 -0.19 -13.73
C ILE A 177 1.82 -0.92 -14.43
N TYR A 178 2.61 -1.68 -13.67
CA TYR A 178 3.69 -2.53 -14.15
C TYR A 178 3.43 -3.96 -13.72
N VAL A 179 3.30 -4.89 -14.65
CA VAL A 179 3.06 -6.31 -14.35
C VAL A 179 4.12 -7.18 -15.02
N ARG A 180 4.83 -7.99 -14.25
CA ARG A 180 5.83 -8.94 -14.77
C ARG A 180 5.19 -10.23 -15.30
N GLY A 181 4.17 -10.72 -14.61
CA GLY A 181 3.43 -11.92 -14.99
C GLY A 181 2.37 -11.66 -16.06
N THR A 182 1.36 -12.52 -16.07
CA THR A 182 0.27 -12.47 -17.05
C THR A 182 -0.89 -11.62 -16.52
N VAL A 183 -1.53 -10.87 -17.40
CA VAL A 183 -2.79 -10.16 -17.10
C VAL A 183 -3.96 -10.94 -17.71
N ALA A 184 -4.91 -11.37 -16.88
CA ALA A 184 -6.05 -12.17 -17.33
C ALA A 184 -6.97 -11.39 -18.29
N SER A 185 -7.36 -10.16 -17.92
CA SER A 185 -8.07 -9.24 -18.80
C SER A 185 -7.88 -7.79 -18.35
N LEU A 186 -7.94 -6.87 -19.31
CA LEU A 186 -7.93 -5.43 -19.04
C LEU A 186 -9.35 -4.92 -18.81
N GLY A 187 -9.46 -3.93 -17.95
CA GLY A 187 -10.69 -3.18 -17.72
C GLY A 187 -10.96 -2.11 -18.77
N ALA A 188 -12.08 -1.42 -18.64
CA ALA A 188 -12.42 -0.31 -19.54
C ALA A 188 -11.34 0.79 -19.49
N ASP A 189 -11.00 1.34 -20.66
CA ASP A 189 -9.98 2.38 -20.84
C ASP A 189 -8.55 1.99 -20.43
N CYS A 190 -8.28 0.74 -20.02
CA CYS A 190 -6.92 0.28 -19.74
C CYS A 190 -6.29 -0.35 -20.98
N VAL A 191 -5.09 0.08 -21.34
CA VAL A 191 -4.32 -0.50 -22.46
C VAL A 191 -2.86 -0.70 -22.07
N ALA A 192 -2.20 -1.65 -22.74
CA ALA A 192 -0.75 -1.71 -22.72
C ALA A 192 -0.16 -0.40 -23.29
N LYS A 193 0.94 0.05 -22.71
CA LYS A 193 1.62 1.29 -23.08
C LYS A 193 3.10 1.01 -23.34
N GLU A 194 3.69 1.81 -24.21
CA GLU A 194 5.13 1.75 -24.49
C GLU A 194 5.97 1.92 -23.21
N MET A 195 6.94 1.03 -23.01
CA MET A 195 7.95 1.17 -21.96
C MET A 195 9.07 2.09 -22.49
N ARG A 196 9.36 3.17 -21.76
CA ARG A 196 10.34 4.22 -22.15
C ARG A 196 11.44 4.30 -21.09
N PRO A 197 12.61 4.89 -21.36
CA PRO A 197 13.72 4.92 -20.41
C PRO A 197 13.36 5.43 -19.01
N GLU A 198 12.56 6.49 -18.92
CA GLU A 198 12.11 7.04 -17.63
C GLU A 198 11.15 6.10 -16.87
N HIS A 199 10.42 5.23 -17.59
CA HIS A 199 9.59 4.21 -16.96
C HIS A 199 10.42 3.07 -16.38
N LEU A 200 11.53 2.71 -17.05
CA LEU A 200 12.47 1.70 -16.56
C LEU A 200 13.20 2.20 -15.30
N GLU A 201 13.64 3.45 -15.30
CA GLU A 201 14.30 4.08 -14.15
C GLU A 201 13.35 4.21 -12.95
N GLU A 202 12.11 4.63 -13.20
CA GLU A 202 11.07 4.69 -12.16
C GLU A 202 10.79 3.31 -11.57
N LEU A 203 10.59 2.30 -12.42
CA LEU A 203 10.32 0.94 -11.97
C LEU A 203 11.51 0.36 -11.19
N ALA A 204 12.75 0.57 -11.65
CA ALA A 204 13.95 0.15 -10.91
C ALA A 204 14.02 0.79 -9.51
N THR A 205 13.65 2.06 -9.40
CA THR A 205 13.62 2.78 -8.11
C THR A 205 12.59 2.16 -7.15
N LEU A 206 11.39 1.86 -7.64
CA LEU A 206 10.32 1.25 -6.86
C LEU A 206 10.67 -0.18 -6.42
N LEU A 207 11.21 -0.99 -7.33
CA LEU A 207 11.66 -2.34 -7.04
C LEU A 207 12.75 -2.35 -5.97
N LYS A 208 13.74 -1.45 -6.09
CA LYS A 208 14.78 -1.29 -5.08
C LYS A 208 14.22 -0.89 -3.72
N ALA A 209 13.33 0.11 -3.67
CA ALA A 209 12.71 0.55 -2.42
C ALA A 209 11.89 -0.55 -1.74
N ALA A 210 11.34 -1.48 -2.54
CA ALA A 210 10.59 -2.64 -2.06
C ALA A 210 11.45 -3.88 -1.76
N GLY A 211 12.78 -3.82 -1.94
CA GLY A 211 13.68 -4.95 -1.69
C GLY A 211 13.77 -5.97 -2.84
N PHE A 212 13.38 -5.60 -4.05
CA PHE A 212 13.40 -6.42 -5.26
C PHE A 212 14.37 -5.89 -6.34
N GLU A 213 15.51 -5.35 -5.93
CA GLU A 213 16.49 -4.69 -6.82
C GLU A 213 17.11 -5.60 -7.90
N ASP A 214 17.02 -6.92 -7.73
CA ASP A 214 17.50 -7.90 -8.72
C ASP A 214 16.53 -8.11 -9.89
N ASP A 215 15.30 -7.61 -9.80
CA ASP A 215 14.33 -7.73 -10.89
C ASP A 215 14.73 -6.85 -12.08
N ASP A 216 14.68 -7.41 -13.30
CA ASP A 216 14.88 -6.65 -14.54
C ASP A 216 13.63 -5.83 -14.89
N PRO A 217 13.68 -4.47 -14.88
CA PRO A 217 12.54 -3.64 -15.25
C PRO A 217 12.04 -3.88 -16.69
N ALA A 218 12.89 -4.37 -17.59
CA ALA A 218 12.50 -4.67 -18.96
C ALA A 218 11.61 -5.93 -19.07
N SER A 219 11.53 -6.74 -18.01
CA SER A 219 10.62 -7.89 -17.93
C SER A 219 9.16 -7.51 -17.65
N TYR A 220 8.84 -6.22 -17.48
CA TYR A 220 7.52 -5.75 -17.08
C TYR A 220 6.68 -5.18 -18.24
N THR A 221 5.44 -5.65 -18.26
CA THR A 221 4.19 -5.07 -18.79
C THR A 221 3.83 -3.65 -18.31
N ARG A 222 4.00 -2.55 -19.06
CA ARG A 222 3.38 -1.27 -18.65
C ARG A 222 1.95 -1.12 -19.16
N TYR A 223 1.03 -0.72 -18.29
CA TYR A 223 -0.37 -0.40 -18.58
C TYR A 223 -0.76 0.99 -18.06
N GLY A 224 -1.80 1.57 -18.65
CA GLY A 224 -2.38 2.85 -18.23
C GLY A 224 -3.55 3.26 -19.12
N SER A 225 -4.14 4.43 -18.85
CA SER A 225 -5.35 4.89 -19.55
C SER A 225 -5.15 5.12 -21.05
N ALA A 226 -6.08 4.64 -21.87
CA ALA A 226 -6.22 5.02 -23.27
C ALA A 226 -6.73 6.46 -23.44
N ARG A 227 -7.18 7.09 -22.35
CA ARG A 227 -7.71 8.47 -22.24
C ARG A 227 -9.01 8.66 -23.01
N THR A 228 -9.81 7.60 -23.14
CA THR A 228 -11.09 7.65 -23.87
C THR A 228 -12.26 8.01 -22.98
N LEU A 229 -12.15 7.79 -21.66
CA LEU A 229 -13.23 8.05 -20.69
C LEU A 229 -13.03 9.33 -19.86
N TYR A 230 -12.11 10.21 -20.26
CA TYR A 230 -11.80 11.45 -19.53
C TYR A 230 -12.91 12.50 -19.60
N HIS A 231 -13.69 12.46 -20.68
CA HIS A 231 -14.82 13.34 -20.91
C HIS A 231 -16.05 12.49 -21.21
N PHE A 232 -17.19 12.86 -20.64
CA PHE A 232 -18.44 12.18 -20.94
C PHE A 232 -18.78 12.35 -22.42
N HIS A 233 -18.84 11.24 -23.14
CA HIS A 233 -19.36 11.16 -24.50
C HIS A 233 -20.52 10.18 -24.53
N VAL A 234 -21.68 10.62 -25.03
CA VAL A 234 -22.91 9.80 -25.09
C VAL A 234 -22.72 8.52 -25.90
N ASP A 235 -21.83 8.53 -26.89
CA ASP A 235 -21.50 7.37 -27.72
C ASP A 235 -20.71 6.30 -26.95
N ASN A 236 -20.08 6.67 -25.83
CA ASN A 236 -19.37 5.76 -24.95
C ASN A 236 -20.22 5.28 -23.76
N ALA A 237 -21.54 5.54 -23.76
CA ALA A 237 -22.43 5.20 -22.64
C ALA A 237 -22.41 3.72 -22.23
N ALA A 238 -22.08 2.80 -23.14
CA ALA A 238 -21.96 1.37 -22.85
C ALA A 238 -20.59 0.95 -22.26
N ALA A 239 -19.63 1.88 -22.20
CA ALA A 239 -18.26 1.66 -21.71
C ALA A 239 -17.98 2.35 -20.35
N TYR A 240 -18.95 3.09 -19.81
CA TYR A 240 -18.98 3.54 -18.40
C TYR A 240 -19.71 2.50 -17.53
#